data_AF-A0A3C1KDA2-F1
#
_entry.id   AF-A0A3C1KDA2-F1
#
_cell.length_a   1.000
_cell.length_b   1.000
_cell.length_c   1.000
_cell.angle_alpha   90.00
_cell.angle_beta   90.00
_cell.angle_gamma   90.00
#
_symmetry.space_group_name_H-M   'P 1'
#
loop_
_entity.id
_entity.type
_entity.pdbx_description
1 polymer ?
#
loop_
_entity_poly.entity_id
_entity_poly.type
_entity_poly.pdbx_seq_one_letter_code
_entity_poly.pdbx_strand_id
1 'polypeptide(L)'
;RHNEIHSSIPIVDNLGVLVDDRLYYPGDSYAVPKGVDVELLAAPVGAPWLKIGDAMDFVLAVAPRHAFATHDMTLSVAGRDMGRARLRWATEQHGGAFHDLDPDQSVEI
;
A
#
# COMPACT_ATOMS: atom_id res chain seq x y z
N ARG A 1 7.83 12.40 2.31
CA ARG A 1 8.67 12.06 3.48
C ARG A 1 8.35 10.63 3.89
N HIS A 2 9.34 9.89 4.37
CA HIS A 2 9.16 8.52 4.84
C HIS A 2 8.33 8.50 6.15
N ASN A 3 7.56 7.44 6.43
CA ASN A 3 6.86 7.26 7.71
C ASN A 3 7.85 7.00 8.86
N GLU A 4 7.56 7.42 10.08
CA GLU A 4 8.52 7.23 11.17
C GLU A 4 8.75 5.74 11.48
N ILE A 5 10.02 5.30 11.46
CA ILE A 5 10.41 3.96 11.95
C ILE A 5 10.54 3.99 13.47
N HIS A 6 11.30 4.96 13.98
CA HIS A 6 11.56 5.16 15.40
C HIS A 6 12.10 6.57 15.64
N SER A 7 11.74 7.17 16.77
CA SER A 7 12.08 8.57 17.11
C SER A 7 13.58 8.87 17.22
N SER A 8 14.43 7.85 17.32
CA SER A 8 15.89 8.00 17.31
C SER A 8 16.50 8.13 15.91
N ILE A 9 15.71 7.93 14.85
CA ILE A 9 16.16 7.95 13.45
C ILE A 9 15.55 9.17 12.78
N PRO A 10 16.34 10.05 12.14
CA PRO A 10 15.78 11.17 11.38
C PRO A 10 14.81 10.70 10.30
N ILE A 11 13.70 11.41 10.13
CA ILE A 11 12.76 11.12 9.03
C ILE A 11 13.45 11.46 7.71
N VAL A 12 13.72 10.41 6.93
CA VAL A 12 14.38 10.52 5.62
C VAL A 12 13.39 10.87 4.51
N ASP A 13 13.95 11.22 3.35
CA ASP A 13 13.15 11.44 2.15
C ASP A 13 12.55 10.14 1.63
N ASN A 14 11.35 10.26 1.06
CA ASN A 14 10.63 9.19 0.39
C ASN A 14 10.14 9.71 -0.95
N LEU A 15 10.25 8.88 -1.98
CA LEU A 15 9.74 9.14 -3.31
C LEU A 15 8.52 8.25 -3.55
N GLY A 16 7.35 8.87 -3.58
CA GLY A 16 6.15 8.26 -4.16
C GLY A 16 6.05 8.64 -5.63
N VAL A 17 5.56 7.73 -6.46
CA VAL A 17 5.34 7.97 -7.89
C VAL A 17 3.88 7.71 -8.25
N LEU A 18 3.34 8.58 -9.09
CA LEU A 18 2.08 8.40 -9.78
C LEU A 18 2.40 8.32 -11.27
N VAL A 19 2.06 7.20 -11.89
CA VAL A 19 2.35 6.93 -13.30
C VAL A 19 1.07 7.02 -14.10
N ASP A 20 1.09 7.86 -15.14
CA ASP A 20 -0.03 8.10 -16.06
C ASP A 20 -1.37 8.43 -15.37
N ASP A 21 -1.31 9.05 -14.19
CA ASP A 21 -2.47 9.32 -13.32
C ASP A 21 -3.30 8.07 -12.96
N ARG A 22 -2.73 6.86 -13.07
CA ARG A 22 -3.42 5.57 -12.87
C ARG A 22 -2.78 4.71 -11.78
N LEU A 23 -1.47 4.47 -11.85
CA LEU A 23 -0.74 3.64 -10.89
C LEU A 23 -0.07 4.52 -9.83
N TYR A 24 -0.50 4.38 -8.58
CA TYR A 24 0.12 5.03 -7.45
C TYR A 24 0.99 4.05 -6.65
N TYR A 25 2.28 4.38 -6.53
CA TYR A 25 3.24 3.70 -5.66
C TYR A 25 3.73 4.72 -4.62
N PRO A 26 3.26 4.66 -3.36
CA PRO A 26 3.53 5.67 -2.33
C PRO A 26 4.94 5.59 -1.72
N GLY A 27 5.69 4.52 -1.98
CA GLY A 27 6.94 4.21 -1.32
C GLY A 27 6.70 3.89 0.16
N ASP A 28 7.63 4.30 1.02
CA ASP A 28 7.54 4.13 2.47
C ASP A 28 6.72 5.24 3.13
N SER A 29 5.49 5.46 2.68
CA SER A 29 4.62 6.49 3.25
C SER A 29 3.14 6.18 3.09
N TYR A 30 2.29 6.90 3.84
CA TYR A 30 0.84 6.92 3.67
C TYR A 30 0.34 8.23 3.05
N ALA A 31 1.14 8.83 2.16
CA ALA A 31 0.75 10.07 1.50
C ALA A 31 -0.43 9.81 0.54
N VAL A 32 -1.59 10.41 0.81
CA VAL A 32 -2.77 10.31 -0.06
C VAL A 32 -2.63 11.30 -1.22
N PRO A 33 -2.68 10.85 -2.49
CA PRO A 33 -2.61 11.74 -3.64
C PRO A 33 -3.89 12.58 -3.73
N LYS A 34 -3.76 13.86 -4.10
CA LYS A 34 -4.89 14.80 -4.18
C LYS A 34 -5.30 15.02 -5.62
N GLY A 35 -6.61 14.98 -5.89
CA GLY A 35 -7.18 15.33 -7.20
C GLY A 35 -7.02 14.24 -8.26
N VAL A 36 -6.72 13.01 -7.85
CA VAL A 36 -6.55 11.85 -8.73
C VAL A 36 -7.43 10.71 -8.23
N ASP A 37 -8.17 10.09 -9.13
CA ASP A 37 -8.88 8.84 -8.87
C ASP A 37 -7.92 7.68 -9.15
N VAL A 38 -7.41 7.05 -8.09
CA VAL A 38 -6.33 6.06 -8.22
C VAL A 38 -6.90 4.75 -8.76
N GLU A 39 -6.43 4.36 -9.94
CA GLU A 39 -6.86 3.11 -10.56
C GLU A 39 -6.18 1.90 -9.92
N LEU A 40 -4.86 1.94 -9.74
CA LEU A 40 -4.09 0.86 -9.12
C LEU A 40 -3.20 1.40 -8.00
N LEU A 41 -3.34 0.85 -6.80
CA LEU A 41 -2.52 1.17 -5.64
C LEU A 41 -1.55 0.02 -5.31
N ALA A 42 -0.26 0.35 -5.25
CA ALA A 42 0.77 -0.53 -4.69
C ALA A 42 0.88 -0.31 -3.17
N ALA A 43 0.02 -0.98 -2.38
CA ALA A 43 -0.17 -0.70 -0.96
C ALA A 43 0.88 -1.43 -0.09
N PRO A 44 1.69 -0.72 0.71
CA PRO A 44 2.65 -1.36 1.60
C PRO A 44 1.94 -2.14 2.72
N VAL A 45 2.42 -3.34 3.04
CA VAL A 45 1.78 -4.24 4.02
C VAL A 45 2.70 -4.72 5.15
N GLY A 46 4.02 -4.54 5.03
CA GLY A 46 4.98 -4.96 6.04
C GLY A 46 6.22 -4.07 6.05
N ALA A 47 6.60 -3.53 7.20
CA ALA A 47 7.86 -2.82 7.40
C ALA A 47 8.03 -2.52 8.90
N PRO A 48 9.24 -2.17 9.37
CA PRO A 48 9.44 -1.74 10.77
C PRO A 48 8.63 -0.51 11.19
N TRP A 49 8.27 0.36 10.24
CA TRP A 49 7.46 1.57 10.46
C TRP A 49 5.95 1.31 10.33
N LEU A 50 5.54 0.12 9.87
CA LEU A 50 4.17 -0.14 9.47
C LEU A 50 3.35 -0.75 10.61
N LYS A 51 2.21 -0.11 10.88
CA LYS A 51 1.10 -0.68 11.64
C LYS A 51 -0.06 -0.96 10.70
N ILE A 52 -0.60 -2.18 10.74
CA ILE A 52 -1.62 -2.62 9.78
C ILE A 52 -2.88 -1.75 9.77
N GLY A 53 -3.30 -1.21 10.92
CA GLY A 53 -4.44 -0.30 10.99
C GLY A 53 -4.23 0.98 10.18
N ASP A 54 -3.02 1.54 10.22
CA ASP A 54 -2.70 2.79 9.52
C ASP A 54 -2.61 2.55 7.99
N ALA A 55 -2.15 1.36 7.59
CA ALA A 55 -2.19 0.93 6.19
C ALA A 55 -3.63 0.72 5.68
N MET A 56 -4.53 0.20 6.52
CA MET A 56 -5.96 0.11 6.19
C MET A 56 -6.57 1.50 6.01
N ASP A 57 -6.32 2.42 6.95
CA ASP A 57 -6.81 3.81 6.87
C ASP A 57 -6.30 4.50 5.60
N PHE A 58 -5.06 4.25 5.22
CA PHE A 58 -4.49 4.74 3.97
C PHE A 58 -5.23 4.21 2.74
N VAL A 59 -5.47 2.90 2.66
CA VAL A 59 -6.22 2.30 1.53
C VAL A 59 -7.65 2.83 1.48
N LEU A 60 -8.32 2.98 2.62
CA LEU A 60 -9.66 3.58 2.70
C LEU A 60 -9.66 5.04 2.23
N ALA A 61 -8.64 5.83 2.59
CA ALA A 61 -8.53 7.22 2.20
C ALA A 61 -8.21 7.41 0.71
N VAL A 62 -7.43 6.50 0.12
CA VAL A 62 -7.15 6.50 -1.33
C VAL A 62 -8.35 5.98 -2.12
N ALA A 63 -9.10 5.03 -1.57
CA ALA A 63 -10.24 4.35 -2.20
C ALA A 63 -9.96 3.87 -3.64
N PRO A 64 -8.89 3.10 -3.87
CA PRO A 64 -8.46 2.75 -5.22
C PRO A 64 -9.41 1.75 -5.89
N ARG A 65 -9.47 1.76 -7.23
CA ARG A 65 -10.23 0.76 -7.99
C ARG A 65 -9.60 -0.63 -7.91
N HIS A 66 -8.28 -0.69 -7.80
CA HIS A 66 -7.50 -1.90 -7.65
C HIS A 66 -6.34 -1.70 -6.68
N ALA A 67 -5.94 -2.76 -5.98
CA ALA A 67 -4.76 -2.72 -5.12
C ALA A 67 -4.01 -4.05 -5.12
N PHE A 68 -2.71 -4.00 -4.86
CA PHE A 68 -1.90 -5.17 -4.52
C PHE A 68 -0.92 -4.80 -3.39
N ALA A 69 -0.41 -5.80 -2.68
CA ALA A 69 0.52 -5.57 -1.57
C ALA A 69 1.97 -5.38 -2.05
N THR A 70 2.69 -4.48 -1.40
CA THR A 70 4.15 -4.31 -1.50
C THR A 70 4.81 -4.45 -0.11
N HIS A 71 6.14 -4.52 -0.08
CA HIS A 71 6.97 -4.68 1.14
C HIS A 71 6.73 -5.97 1.95
N ASP A 72 6.06 -6.97 1.39
CA ASP A 72 5.60 -8.14 2.13
C ASP A 72 6.66 -9.21 2.42
N MET A 73 7.82 -9.20 1.75
CA MET A 73 8.93 -10.14 2.00
C MET A 73 9.52 -10.06 3.41
N THR A 74 9.26 -8.96 4.13
CA THR A 74 9.67 -8.83 5.54
C THR A 74 8.83 -9.70 6.48
N LEU A 75 7.71 -10.26 6.00
CA LEU A 75 6.76 -11.02 6.77
C LEU A 75 6.92 -12.53 6.51
N SER A 76 6.57 -13.34 7.50
CA SER A 76 6.30 -14.75 7.26
C SER A 76 5.07 -14.90 6.36
N VAL A 77 4.89 -16.08 5.75
CA VAL A 77 3.69 -16.37 4.92
C VAL A 77 2.40 -16.06 5.67
N ALA A 78 2.28 -16.52 6.92
CA ALA A 78 1.10 -16.23 7.75
C ALA A 78 0.90 -14.72 8.01
N GLY A 79 1.99 -13.98 8.29
CA GLY A 79 1.92 -12.53 8.51
C GLY A 79 1.53 -11.77 7.24
N ARG A 80 2.11 -12.16 6.10
CA ARG A 80 1.77 -11.64 4.77
C ARG A 80 0.30 -11.86 4.46
N ASP A 81 -0.20 -13.08 4.61
CA ASP A 81 -1.58 -13.43 4.28
C ASP A 81 -2.57 -12.70 5.20
N MET A 82 -2.25 -12.58 6.49
CA MET A 82 -3.02 -11.75 7.42
C MET A 82 -3.06 -10.27 7.01
N GLY A 83 -1.92 -9.71 6.60
CA GLY A 83 -1.84 -8.32 6.14
C GLY A 83 -2.60 -8.10 4.84
N ARG A 84 -2.39 -8.95 3.84
CA ARG A 84 -3.12 -8.93 2.55
C ARG A 84 -4.63 -9.00 2.76
N ALA A 85 -5.10 -9.84 3.69
CA ALA A 85 -6.53 -9.91 4.02
C ALA A 85 -7.10 -8.58 4.54
N ARG A 86 -6.32 -7.77 5.26
CA ARG A 86 -6.77 -6.46 5.75
C ARG A 86 -6.78 -5.40 4.66
N LEU A 87 -5.76 -5.39 3.78
CA LEU A 87 -5.74 -4.49 2.63
C LEU A 87 -6.84 -4.85 1.62
N ARG A 88 -7.10 -6.14 1.42
CA ARG A 88 -8.23 -6.65 0.63
C ARG A 88 -9.55 -6.10 1.16
N TRP A 89 -9.83 -6.31 2.45
CA TRP A 89 -11.04 -5.79 3.08
C TRP A 89 -11.18 -4.28 2.88
N ALA A 90 -10.10 -3.51 3.11
CA ALA A 90 -10.13 -2.05 2.96
C ALA A 90 -10.42 -1.61 1.51
N THR A 91 -9.79 -2.27 0.53
CA THR A 91 -10.00 -1.99 -0.90
C THR A 91 -11.45 -2.26 -1.31
N GLU A 92 -12.03 -3.35 -0.83
CA GLU A 92 -13.40 -3.77 -1.16
C GLU A 92 -14.48 -2.86 -0.55
N GLN A 93 -14.16 -2.04 0.48
CA GLN A 93 -15.13 -1.12 1.09
C GLN A 93 -15.63 -0.03 0.13
N HIS A 94 -14.87 0.27 -0.92
CA HIS A 94 -15.23 1.23 -1.97
C HIS A 94 -15.49 0.55 -3.33
N GLY A 95 -15.72 -0.77 -3.33
CA GLY A 95 -15.99 -1.54 -4.55
C GLY A 95 -14.76 -1.83 -5.41
N GLY A 96 -13.55 -1.59 -4.89
CA GLY A 96 -12.30 -1.94 -5.56
C GLY A 96 -11.98 -3.44 -5.45
N ALA A 97 -10.99 -3.90 -6.23
CA ALA A 97 -10.53 -5.29 -6.23
C ALA A 97 -9.07 -5.42 -5.78
N PHE A 98 -8.80 -6.33 -4.85
CA PHE A 98 -7.43 -6.62 -4.41
C PHE A 98 -6.85 -7.85 -5.12
N HIS A 99 -5.63 -7.70 -5.64
CA HIS A 99 -4.89 -8.70 -6.39
C HIS A 99 -3.76 -9.27 -5.54
N ASP A 100 -3.75 -10.60 -5.37
CA ASP A 100 -2.64 -11.30 -4.76
C ASP A 100 -1.54 -11.47 -5.81
N LEU A 101 -0.53 -10.60 -5.79
CA LEU A 101 0.63 -10.67 -6.65
C LEU A 101 1.84 -11.16 -5.85
N ASP A 102 2.34 -12.33 -6.21
CA ASP A 102 3.64 -12.85 -5.78
C ASP A 102 4.73 -12.42 -6.79
N PRO A 103 6.02 -12.53 -6.44
CA PRO A 103 7.11 -12.25 -7.37
C PRO A 103 6.91 -12.97 -8.70
N ASP A 104 7.24 -12.29 -9.80
CA ASP A 104 7.08 -12.73 -11.19
C ASP A 104 5.63 -12.85 -11.69
N GLN A 105 4.63 -12.42 -10.90
CA GLN A 105 3.25 -12.31 -11.35
C GLN A 105 2.91 -10.89 -11.83
N SER A 106 1.92 -10.79 -12.72
CA SER A 106 1.41 -9.52 -13.24
C SER A 106 -0.13 -9.51 -13.25
N VAL A 107 -0.70 -8.32 -13.39
CA VAL A 107 -2.13 -8.10 -13.56
C VAL A 107 -2.36 -7.08 -14.69
N GLU A 108 -3.38 -7.32 -15.50
CA GLU A 108 -3.84 -6.40 -16.54
C GLU A 108 -5.06 -5.64 -16.03
N ILE A 109 -5.07 -4.31 -16.17
CA ILE A 109 -6.10 -3.40 -15.66
C ILE A 109 -6.55 -2.39 -16.72
#